data_AF-A0A7V5ZE06-F1
#
_entry.id   AF-A0A7V5ZE06-F1
#
_cell.length_a   1.000
_cell.length_b   1.000
_cell.length_c   1.000
_cell.angle_alpha   90.00
_cell.angle_beta   90.00
_cell.angle_gamma   90.00
#
_symmetry.space_group_name_H-M   'P 1'
#
loop_
_entity.id
_entity.type
_entity.pdbx_description
1 polymer ?
#
loop_
_entity_poly.entity_id
_entity_poly.type
_entity_poly.pdbx_seq_one_letter_code
_entity_poly.pdbx_strand_id
1 'polypeptide(L)' 'MSAGSLPTAEEIRAHVLRNLQFWADHAVDREAGGFWTHLQRDGSRYGDGQKFLVMQARMTYA' A
#
# COMPACT_ATOMS: atom_id res chain seq x y z
N MET A 1 28.44 -13.08 -0.41
CA MET A 1 27.30 -12.34 -0.99
C MET A 1 27.88 -11.08 -1.61
N SER A 2 27.81 -10.93 -2.93
CA SER A 2 28.25 -9.71 -3.61
C SER A 2 27.45 -8.53 -3.07
N ALA A 3 28.13 -7.45 -2.67
CA ALA A 3 27.46 -6.19 -2.36
C ALA A 3 26.83 -5.66 -3.65
N GLY A 4 25.54 -5.92 -3.86
CA GLY A 4 24.80 -5.36 -4.98
C GLY A 4 24.78 -3.83 -4.87
N SER A 5 24.94 -3.14 -6.00
CA SER A 5 24.80 -1.69 -6.04
C SER A 5 23.42 -1.27 -5.52
N LEU A 6 23.37 -0.12 -4.82
CA LEU A 6 22.10 0.48 -4.42
C LEU A 6 21.26 0.84 -5.65
N PRO A 7 19.92 0.82 -5.55
CA PRO A 7 19.05 1.21 -6.64
C PRO A 7 19.20 2.70 -6.96
N THR A 8 19.02 3.02 -8.23
CA THR A 8 18.97 4.40 -8.73
C THR A 8 17.70 5.12 -8.25
N ALA A 9 17.72 6.45 -8.31
CA ALA A 9 16.53 7.25 -8.00
C ALA A 9 15.32 6.91 -8.88
N GLU A 10 15.56 6.54 -10.15
CA GLU A 10 14.52 6.13 -11.08
C GLU A 10 13.90 4.79 -10.70
N GLU A 11 14.72 3.80 -10.33
CA GLU A 11 14.24 2.51 -9.84
C GLU A 11 13.43 2.65 -8.55
N ILE A 12 13.90 3.48 -7.62
CA ILE A 12 13.17 3.80 -6.38
C ILE A 12 11.83 4.47 -6.72
N ARG A 13 11.82 5.48 -7.58
CA ARG A 13 10.58 6.18 -8.00
C ARG A 13 9.60 5.20 -8.63
N ALA A 14 10.05 4.38 -9.57
CA ALA A 14 9.19 3.42 -10.24
C ALA A 14 8.63 2.39 -9.25
N HIS A 15 9.44 1.94 -8.28
CA HIS A 15 8.97 1.04 -7.23
C HIS A 15 7.91 1.70 -6.34
N VAL A 16 8.13 2.92 -5.88
CA VAL A 16 7.17 3.66 -5.04
C VAL A 16 5.85 3.85 -5.78
N LEU A 17 5.87 4.34 -7.02
CA LEU A 17 4.66 4.58 -7.80
C LEU A 17 3.83 3.31 -8.02
N ARG A 18 4.47 2.17 -8.28
CA ARG A 18 3.76 0.88 -8.39
C ARG A 18 3.08 0.47 -7.09
N ASN A 19 3.73 0.69 -5.95
CA ASN A 19 3.14 0.39 -4.64
C ASN A 19 1.96 1.33 -4.35
N LEU A 20 2.12 2.64 -4.61
CA LEU A 20 1.05 3.61 -4.40
C LEU A 20 -0.19 3.31 -5.26
N GLN A 21 0.02 2.87 -6.51
CA GLN A 21 -1.08 2.45 -7.38
C GLN A 21 -1.86 1.27 -6.79
N PHE A 22 -1.18 0.24 -6.28
CA PHE A 22 -1.84 -0.89 -5.62
C PHE A 22 -2.73 -0.44 -4.45
N TRP A 23 -2.22 0.44 -3.58
CA TRP A 23 -3.00 0.95 -2.46
C TRP A 23 -4.17 1.83 -2.91
N ALA A 24 -3.99 2.67 -3.94
CA ALA A 24 -5.05 3.50 -4.49
C ALA A 24 -6.21 2.67 -5.08
N ASP A 25 -5.89 1.57 -5.75
CA ASP A 25 -6.88 0.72 -6.41
C ASP A 25 -7.67 -0.17 -5.44
N HIS A 26 -7.01 -0.66 -4.38
CA HIS A 26 -7.58 -1.73 -3.55
C HIS A 26 -7.98 -1.30 -2.13
N ALA A 27 -7.34 -0.27 -1.58
CA ALA A 27 -7.48 0.05 -0.17
C ALA A 27 -8.66 0.99 0.14
N VAL A 28 -9.16 1.78 -0.81
CA VAL A 28 -10.28 2.69 -0.53
C VAL A 28 -11.54 1.89 -0.21
N ASP A 29 -12.03 2.04 1.02
CA ASP A 29 -13.28 1.44 1.44
C ASP A 29 -14.43 2.39 1.12
N ARG A 30 -15.11 2.13 0.00
CA ARG A 30 -16.24 2.94 -0.46
C ARG A 30 -17.55 2.64 0.28
N GLU A 31 -17.62 1.54 1.03
CA GLU A 31 -18.83 1.15 1.76
C GLU A 31 -18.87 1.78 3.15
N ALA A 32 -17.76 1.70 3.90
CA ALA A 32 -17.69 2.21 5.28
C ALA A 32 -16.72 3.40 5.45
N GLY A 33 -16.17 3.94 4.36
CA GLY A 33 -15.24 5.08 4.37
C GLY A 33 -13.83 4.74 4.88
N GLY A 34 -12.84 5.60 4.61
CA GLY A 34 -11.45 5.33 5.00
C GLY A 34 -10.81 4.20 4.18
N PHE A 35 -9.92 3.42 4.80
CA PHE A 35 -9.10 2.43 4.09
C PHE A 35 -9.20 1.03 4.67
N TRP A 36 -9.40 0.03 3.79
CA TRP A 36 -9.23 -1.40 4.08
C TRP A 36 -7.77 -1.80 3.88
N THR A 37 -7.12 -2.33 4.92
CA THR A 37 -5.67 -2.57 4.89
C THR A 37 -5.24 -4.02 5.01
N HIS A 38 -6.20 -4.94 5.08
CA HIS A 38 -5.96 -6.38 5.00
C HIS A 38 -6.17 -6.84 3.55
N LEU A 39 -5.09 -6.75 2.76
CA LEU A 39 -5.09 -7.05 1.32
C LEU A 39 -4.11 -8.18 1.00
N GLN A 40 -4.55 -9.13 0.19
CA GLN A 40 -3.68 -10.13 -0.43
C GLN A 40 -2.80 -9.48 -1.50
N ARG A 41 -1.81 -10.23 -2.01
CA ARG A 41 -0.91 -9.73 -3.07
C ARG A 41 -1.63 -9.38 -4.38
N ASP A 42 -2.80 -9.95 -4.62
CA ASP A 42 -3.65 -9.66 -5.78
C ASP A 42 -4.65 -8.52 -5.54
N GLY A 43 -4.62 -7.90 -4.35
CA GLY A 43 -5.54 -6.83 -3.96
C GLY A 43 -6.89 -7.29 -3.42
N SER A 44 -7.15 -8.60 -3.34
CA SER A 44 -8.36 -9.11 -2.70
C SER A 44 -8.35 -8.84 -1.20
N ARG A 45 -9.51 -8.45 -0.66
CA ARG A 45 -9.70 -8.14 0.76
C ARG A 45 -9.80 -9.42 1.59
N TYR A 46 -9.19 -9.43 2.76
CA TYR A 46 -9.42 -10.45 3.79
C TYR A 46 -9.63 -9.80 5.16
N GLY A 47 -10.00 -10.59 6.17
CA GLY A 47 -10.31 -10.09 7.51
C GLY A 47 -11.73 -9.51 7.62
N ASP A 48 -11.99 -8.82 8.72
CA ASP A 48 -13.32 -8.36 9.15
C ASP A 48 -13.53 -6.83 8.98
N GLY A 49 -12.58 -6.14 8.36
CA GLY A 49 -12.67 -4.71 8.09
C GLY A 49 -12.34 -3.80 9.27
N GLN A 50 -11.73 -4.33 10.34
CA GLN A 50 -11.24 -3.50 11.44
C GLN A 50 -10.23 -2.45 10.94
N LYS A 51 -10.41 -1.21 11.41
CA LYS A 51 -9.61 -0.06 11.02
C LYS A 51 -8.76 0.39 12.20
N PHE A 52 -7.45 0.42 11.98
CA PHE A 52 -6.48 0.84 12.99
C PHE A 52 -6.00 2.26 12.70
N LEU A 53 -5.99 3.12 13.73
CA LEU A 53 -5.62 4.54 13.63
C LEU A 53 -4.31 4.75 12.84
N VAL A 54 -3.26 4.00 13.18
CA VAL A 54 -1.94 4.15 12.54
C VAL A 54 -2.00 3.84 11.05
N MET A 55 -2.76 2.81 10.66
CA MET A 55 -2.92 2.48 9.24
C MET A 55 -3.70 3.56 8.51
N GLN A 56 -4.80 4.06 9.08
CA GLN A 56 -5.57 5.14 8.46
C GLN A 56 -4.71 6.41 8.27
N ALA A 57 -3.92 6.79 9.28
CA ALA A 57 -3.03 7.95 9.19
C ALA A 57 -1.90 7.77 8.16
N ARG A 58 -1.31 6.57 8.05
CA ARG A 58 -0.29 6.29 7.03
C ARG A 58 -0.85 6.38 5.61
N MET A 59 -2.08 5.91 5.41
CA MET A 59 -2.75 5.99 4.11
C MET A 59 -3.05 7.42 3.67
N THR A 60 -3.22 8.36 4.61
CA THR A 60 -3.36 9.80 4.27
C THR A 60 -2.03 10.49 3.94
N TYR A 61 -0.90 9.95 4.39
CA TYR A 61 0.43 10.48 4.07
C TYR A 61 0.97 9.94 2.73
N ALA A 62 0.59 8.71 2.39
CA ALA A 62 1.15 7.92 1.31
C ALA A 62 1.05 8.57 -0.08
#